data_AF-A0A3C1WTD3-F1
#
_entry.id   AF-A0A3C1WTD3-F1
#
_cell.length_a   1.000
_cell.length_b   1.000
_cell.length_c   1.000
_cell.angle_alpha   90.00
_cell.angle_beta   90.00
_cell.angle_gamma   90.00
#
_symmetry.space_group_name_H-M   'P 1'
#
loop_
_entity.id
_entity.type
_entity.pdbx_description
1 polymer ?
#
loop_
_entity_poly.entity_id
_entity_poly.type
_entity_poly.pdbx_seq_one_letter_code
_entity_poly.pdbx_strand_id
1 'polypeptide(L)'
;PFVGKLAFIRVYSGTCKAGSYVLNATKDKKERVGRLLQMHADKRKEIDEVFSGDIAAAVGLKDTGTGDTICDEQHPVILESMEFPDPVIELAIEPKTKEGQQKLGDALAKLAEEDPTFKAHTNEETGQTIIAGMGEL
;
A
#
# COMPACT_ATOMS: atom_id res chain seq x y z
N PRO A 1 4.20 17.05 0.89
CA PRO A 1 2.86 16.93 0.25
C PRO A 1 2.84 16.92 -1.31
N PHE A 2 3.95 16.70 -2.04
CA PHE A 2 4.01 17.05 -3.48
C PHE A 2 4.13 15.89 -4.50
N VAL A 3 4.06 14.62 -4.09
CA VAL A 3 4.44 13.50 -4.99
C VAL A 3 3.40 12.40 -5.16
N GLY A 4 2.22 12.51 -4.52
CA GLY A 4 1.19 11.47 -4.56
C GLY A 4 1.54 10.25 -3.69
N LYS A 5 0.81 9.14 -3.88
CA LYS A 5 1.06 7.85 -3.20
C LYS A 5 2.44 7.32 -3.58
N LEU A 6 3.24 6.98 -2.58
CA LEU A 6 4.57 6.39 -2.73
C LEU A 6 4.49 4.91 -2.38
N ALA A 7 4.78 4.05 -3.35
CA ALA A 7 4.92 2.61 -3.11
C ALA A 7 6.41 2.28 -2.99
N PHE A 8 6.85 1.85 -1.81
CA PHE A 8 8.22 1.38 -1.64
C PHE A 8 8.36 -0.03 -2.21
N ILE A 9 9.31 -0.21 -3.11
CA ILE A 9 9.54 -1.47 -3.82
C ILE A 9 10.96 -1.95 -3.57
N ARG A 10 11.09 -3.27 -3.40
CA ARG A 10 12.36 -4.00 -3.40
C ARG A 10 12.47 -4.77 -4.71
N VAL A 11 13.51 -4.51 -5.49
CA VAL A 11 13.71 -5.24 -6.76
C VAL A 11 14.54 -6.49 -6.47
N TYR A 12 13.94 -7.67 -6.68
CA TYR A 12 14.63 -8.94 -6.47
C TYR A 12 15.38 -9.42 -7.72
N SER A 13 14.83 -9.18 -8.91
CA SER A 13 15.42 -9.59 -10.19
C SER A 13 15.12 -8.58 -11.28
N GLY A 14 16.01 -8.49 -12.28
CA GLY A 14 15.84 -7.58 -13.41
C GLY A 14 16.02 -6.11 -13.04
N THR A 15 15.36 -5.24 -13.80
CA THR A 15 15.38 -3.79 -13.58
C THR A 15 14.00 -3.20 -13.80
N CYS A 16 13.72 -2.05 -13.19
CA CYS A 16 12.47 -1.32 -13.37
C CYS A 16 12.78 0.12 -13.78
N LYS A 17 12.22 0.56 -14.91
CA LYS A 17 12.44 1.89 -15.49
C LYS A 17 11.28 2.83 -15.21
N ALA A 18 11.58 4.10 -14.95
CA ALA A 18 10.56 5.14 -14.90
C ALA A 18 9.84 5.23 -16.27
N GLY A 19 8.53 5.42 -16.23
CA GLY A 19 7.65 5.44 -17.41
C GLY A 19 7.20 4.07 -17.94
N SER A 20 7.78 2.96 -17.46
CA SER A 20 7.47 1.61 -17.92
C SER A 20 6.14 1.07 -17.38
N TYR A 21 5.61 0.05 -18.07
CA TYR A 21 4.46 -0.72 -17.62
C TYR A 21 4.94 -2.01 -16.95
N VAL A 22 4.29 -2.36 -15.84
CA VAL A 22 4.54 -3.57 -15.06
C VAL A 22 3.21 -4.27 -14.78
N LEU A 23 3.25 -5.55 -14.48
CA LEU A 23 2.10 -6.31 -14.03
C LEU A 23 2.12 -6.39 -12.50
N ASN A 24 1.05 -5.93 -11.83
CA ASN A 24 0.76 -6.34 -10.46
C ASN A 24 0.22 -7.78 -10.52
N ALA A 25 1.09 -8.75 -10.31
CA ALA A 25 0.77 -10.17 -10.42
C ALA A 25 -0.17 -10.66 -9.31
N THR A 26 -0.17 -10.01 -8.15
CA THR A 26 -1.08 -10.34 -7.04
C THR A 26 -2.53 -10.03 -7.39
N LYS A 27 -2.78 -8.97 -8.17
CA LYS A 27 -4.13 -8.50 -8.52
C LYS A 27 -4.49 -8.65 -10.00
N ASP A 28 -3.58 -9.21 -10.79
CA ASP A 28 -3.67 -9.34 -12.24
C ASP A 28 -4.05 -8.01 -12.95
N LYS A 29 -3.34 -6.93 -12.57
CA LYS A 29 -3.58 -5.58 -13.10
C LYS A 29 -2.32 -4.97 -13.68
N LYS A 30 -2.45 -4.38 -14.87
CA LYS A 30 -1.36 -3.59 -15.47
C LYS A 30 -1.25 -2.23 -14.81
N GLU A 31 -0.04 -1.88 -14.43
CA GLU A 31 0.30 -0.65 -13.75
C GLU A 31 1.38 0.12 -14.52
N ARG A 32 1.41 1.44 -14.34
CA ARG A 32 2.46 2.28 -14.94
C ARG A 32 3.31 2.89 -13.85
N VAL A 33 4.60 2.60 -13.89
CA VAL A 33 5.60 3.25 -13.04
C VAL A 33 5.82 4.64 -13.59
N GLY A 34 5.28 5.68 -12.95
CA GLY A 34 5.40 7.05 -13.42
C GLY A 34 6.81 7.61 -13.20
N ARG A 35 7.24 7.64 -11.93
CA ARG A 35 8.57 8.10 -11.51
C ARG A 35 9.15 7.15 -10.49
N LEU A 36 10.48 7.10 -10.41
CA LEU A 36 11.21 6.37 -9.39
C LEU A 36 12.05 7.35 -8.56
N LEU A 37 12.04 7.17 -7.25
CA LEU A 37 12.73 8.03 -6.30
C LEU A 37 13.59 7.17 -5.38
N GLN A 38 14.86 7.51 -5.29
CA GLN A 38 15.74 7.02 -4.23
C GLN A 38 15.65 7.98 -3.03
N MET A 39 15.22 7.42 -1.90
CA MET A 39 15.02 8.18 -0.67
C MET A 39 16.29 8.13 0.17
N HIS A 40 16.88 9.29 0.46
CA HIS A 40 17.97 9.46 1.42
C HIS A 40 17.48 10.23 2.64
N ALA A 41 18.30 10.32 3.69
CA ALA A 41 17.94 10.93 4.97
C ALA A 41 17.35 12.34 4.85
N ASP A 42 17.92 13.18 3.97
CA ASP A 42 17.57 14.58 3.80
C ASP A 42 17.11 14.94 2.39
N LYS A 43 17.33 14.05 1.41
CA LYS A 43 17.10 14.32 -0.01
C LYS A 43 16.35 13.20 -0.71
N ARG A 44 15.56 13.58 -1.70
CA ARG A 44 14.87 12.67 -2.62
C ARG A 44 15.52 12.84 -3.98
N LYS A 45 16.06 11.75 -4.53
CA LYS A 45 16.72 11.75 -5.84
C LYS A 45 15.84 11.00 -6.83
N GLU A 46 15.40 11.67 -7.88
CA GLU A 46 14.73 11.01 -9.00
C GLU A 46 15.75 10.18 -9.79
N ILE A 47 15.36 8.96 -10.15
CA ILE A 47 16.19 8.01 -10.88
C ILE A 47 15.41 7.47 -12.08
N ASP A 48 16.10 7.19 -13.18
CA ASP A 48 15.47 6.67 -14.40
C ASP A 48 15.24 5.16 -14.34
N GLU A 49 16.04 4.45 -13.54
CA GLU A 49 16.03 2.99 -13.44
C GLU A 49 16.48 2.53 -12.04
N VAL A 50 15.85 1.48 -11.53
CA VAL A 50 16.23 0.77 -10.31
C VAL A 50 16.62 -0.67 -10.65
N PHE A 51 17.71 -1.15 -10.06
CA PHE A 51 18.30 -2.46 -10.36
C PHE A 51 17.96 -3.49 -9.28
N SER A 52 18.08 -4.78 -9.62
CA SER A 52 18.00 -5.87 -8.65
C SER A 52 18.95 -5.65 -7.48
N GLY A 53 18.44 -5.80 -6.27
CA GLY A 53 19.20 -5.56 -5.05
C GLY A 53 18.99 -4.16 -4.44
N ASP A 54 18.24 -3.27 -5.10
CA ASP A 54 17.94 -1.93 -4.59
C ASP A 54 16.51 -1.79 -4.04
N ILE A 55 16.32 -0.76 -3.22
CA ILE A 55 15.02 -0.30 -2.73
C ILE A 55 14.79 1.13 -3.26
N ALA A 56 13.62 1.36 -3.84
CA ALA A 56 13.21 2.68 -4.33
C ALA A 56 11.72 2.93 -4.05
N ALA A 57 11.30 4.18 -4.12
CA ALA A 57 9.89 4.55 -4.09
C ALA A 57 9.38 4.76 -5.52
N ALA A 58 8.37 4.00 -5.91
CA ALA A 58 7.63 4.16 -7.15
C ALA A 58 6.43 5.09 -6.96
N VAL A 59 6.25 6.00 -7.93
CA VAL A 59 5.12 6.94 -7.98
C VAL A 59 4.25 6.58 -9.19
N GLY A 60 2.93 6.57 -9.00
CA GLY A 60 1.96 6.42 -10.09
C GLY A 60 1.28 5.05 -10.17
N LEU A 61 1.66 4.12 -9.28
CA LEU A 61 0.95 2.86 -9.09
C LEU A 61 -0.41 3.13 -8.42
N LYS A 62 -1.49 2.65 -9.02
CA LYS A 62 -2.86 2.91 -8.56
C LYS A 62 -3.39 1.80 -7.67
N ASP A 63 -3.32 0.56 -8.14
CA ASP A 63 -3.89 -0.61 -7.47
C ASP A 63 -2.82 -1.44 -6.73
N THR A 64 -1.63 -0.88 -6.46
CA THR A 64 -0.58 -1.57 -5.68
C THR A 64 -0.65 -1.21 -4.18
N GLY A 65 -0.66 -2.23 -3.32
CA GLY A 65 -0.58 -2.11 -1.87
C GLY A 65 0.62 -2.84 -1.27
N THR A 66 0.74 -2.78 0.06
CA THR A 66 1.79 -3.49 0.81
C THR A 66 1.66 -5.01 0.62
N GLY A 67 2.75 -5.67 0.22
CA GLY A 67 2.78 -7.12 -0.02
C GLY A 67 2.41 -7.57 -1.44
N ASP A 68 2.00 -6.66 -2.32
CA ASP A 68 1.77 -6.98 -3.73
C ASP A 68 3.10 -7.23 -4.46
N THR A 69 3.07 -8.14 -5.44
CA THR A 69 4.19 -8.38 -6.36
C THR A 69 3.98 -7.63 -7.67
N ILE A 70 4.98 -6.83 -8.08
CA ILE A 70 5.07 -6.26 -9.43
C ILE A 70 6.16 -6.97 -10.23
N CYS A 71 5.88 -7.32 -11.49
CA CYS A 71 6.81 -8.04 -12.35
C CYS A 71 6.68 -7.67 -13.84
N ASP A 72 7.53 -8.27 -14.67
CA ASP A 72 7.42 -8.21 -16.12
C ASP A 72 6.16 -8.96 -16.60
N GLU A 73 5.46 -8.41 -17.59
CA GLU A 73 4.21 -9.00 -18.10
C GLU A 73 4.46 -10.34 -18.83
N GLN A 74 5.62 -10.49 -19.48
CA GLN A 74 5.94 -11.71 -20.25
C GLN A 74 6.42 -12.84 -19.34
N HIS A 75 6.86 -12.51 -18.13
CA HIS A 75 7.38 -13.46 -17.14
C HIS A 75 6.69 -13.23 -15.79
N PRO A 76 5.38 -13.52 -15.68
CA PRO A 76 4.63 -13.30 -14.46
C PRO A 76 5.19 -14.18 -13.33
N VAL A 77 5.41 -13.56 -12.18
CA VAL A 77 5.84 -14.23 -10.96
C VAL A 77 5.10 -13.63 -9.78
N ILE A 78 4.67 -14.48 -8.84
CA ILE A 78 4.14 -14.06 -7.56
C ILE A 78 5.21 -14.40 -6.53
N LEU A 79 5.72 -13.37 -5.85
CA LEU A 79 6.60 -13.57 -4.71
C LEU A 79 5.77 -14.00 -3.50
N GLU A 80 6.42 -14.62 -2.52
CA GLU A 80 5.76 -15.07 -1.30
C GLU A 80 4.99 -13.92 -0.64
N SER A 81 3.71 -14.15 -0.40
CA SER A 81 2.85 -13.15 0.23
C SER A 81 3.17 -13.07 1.72
N MET A 82 3.10 -11.87 2.29
CA MET A 82 3.22 -11.71 3.74
C MET A 82 1.97 -12.27 4.42
N GLU A 83 2.15 -13.26 5.29
CA GLU A 83 1.10 -13.67 6.20
C GLU A 83 0.98 -12.64 7.33
N PHE A 84 -0.15 -11.92 7.35
CA PHE A 84 -0.45 -10.99 8.44
C PHE A 84 -1.23 -11.74 9.52
N PRO A 85 -0.76 -11.70 10.78
CA PRO A 85 -1.49 -12.29 11.89
C PRO A 85 -2.84 -11.59 12.09
N ASP A 86 -3.78 -12.30 12.73
CA ASP A 86 -5.05 -11.69 13.09
C ASP A 86 -4.85 -10.60 14.16
N PRO A 87 -5.61 -9.49 14.07
CA PRO A 87 -5.59 -8.45 15.08
C PRO A 87 -5.83 -8.99 16.49
N VAL A 88 -5.08 -8.48 17.46
CA VAL A 88 -5.16 -8.93 18.86
C VAL A 88 -6.01 -8.01 19.73
N ILE A 89 -6.29 -6.79 19.26
CA ILE A 89 -7.08 -5.78 19.97
C ILE A 89 -8.14 -5.22 19.04
N GLU A 90 -9.34 -5.03 19.57
CA GLU A 90 -10.46 -4.35 18.91
C GLU A 90 -10.93 -3.16 19.74
N LEU A 91 -11.28 -2.06 19.09
CA LEU A 91 -11.81 -0.85 19.71
C LEU A 91 -13.03 -0.35 18.93
N ALA A 92 -14.11 -0.05 19.65
CA ALA A 92 -15.27 0.62 19.07
C ALA A 92 -15.05 2.12 18.99
N ILE A 93 -15.33 2.71 17.82
CA ILE A 93 -15.27 4.15 17.59
C ILE A 93 -16.59 4.66 17.00
N GLU A 94 -16.98 5.86 17.42
CA GLU A 94 -18.21 6.51 16.96
C GLU A 94 -17.94 7.95 16.51
N PRO A 95 -18.46 8.36 15.34
CA PRO A 95 -18.35 9.74 14.89
C PRO A 95 -19.29 10.63 15.70
N LYS A 96 -18.77 11.75 16.22
CA LYS A 96 -19.58 12.73 16.98
C LYS A 96 -20.65 13.43 16.12
N THR A 97 -20.48 13.45 14.80
CA THR A 97 -21.36 14.15 13.86
C THR A 97 -21.62 13.29 12.64
N LYS A 98 -22.76 13.52 11.96
CA LYS A 98 -23.08 12.82 10.70
C LYS A 98 -22.05 13.07 9.61
N GLU A 99 -21.54 14.30 9.49
CA GLU A 99 -20.44 14.61 8.57
C GLU A 99 -19.14 13.88 8.94
N GLY A 100 -18.91 13.67 10.24
CA GLY A 100 -17.79 12.90 10.76
C GLY A 100 -17.84 11.42 10.36
N GLN A 101 -19.02 10.86 10.17
CA GLN A 101 -19.17 9.45 9.76
C GLN A 101 -18.57 9.18 8.38
N GLN A 102 -18.85 10.03 7.39
CA GLN A 102 -18.27 9.88 6.06
C GLN A 102 -16.75 10.06 6.09
N LYS A 103 -16.26 11.10 6.78
CA LYS A 103 -14.83 11.37 6.91
C LYS A 103 -14.09 10.25 7.63
N LEU A 104 -14.73 9.63 8.63
CA LEU A 104 -14.19 8.48 9.35
C LEU A 104 -14.04 7.29 8.41
N GLY A 105 -15.07 6.95 7.63
CA GLY A 105 -15.00 5.87 6.65
C GLY A 105 -13.86 6.07 5.64
N ASP A 106 -13.74 7.28 5.08
CA ASP A 106 -12.68 7.61 4.11
C ASP A 106 -11.27 7.52 4.73
N ALA A 107 -11.13 7.88 6.01
CA ALA A 107 -9.85 7.80 6.72
C ALA A 107 -9.46 6.35 7.04
N LEU A 108 -10.41 5.55 7.52
CA LEU A 108 -10.21 4.13 7.83
C LEU A 108 -9.83 3.33 6.60
N ALA A 109 -10.46 3.61 5.45
CA ALA A 109 -10.12 2.96 4.19
C ALA A 109 -8.67 3.23 3.77
N LYS A 110 -8.18 4.46 3.96
CA LYS A 110 -6.77 4.83 3.67
C LYS A 110 -5.80 4.16 4.63
N LEU A 111 -6.15 4.06 5.91
CA LEU A 111 -5.34 3.35 6.91
C LEU A 111 -5.21 1.85 6.58
N ALA A 112 -6.33 1.20 6.25
CA ALA A 112 -6.33 -0.22 5.87
C ALA A 112 -5.56 -0.49 4.57
N GLU A 113 -5.44 0.50 3.68
CA GLU A 113 -4.66 0.39 2.45
C GLU A 113 -3.14 0.46 2.71
N GLU A 114 -2.71 1.21 3.73
CA GLU A 114 -1.31 1.37 4.11
C GLU A 114 -0.82 0.23 5.04
N ASP A 115 -1.67 -0.17 5.99
CA ASP A 115 -1.40 -1.22 6.97
C ASP A 115 -2.37 -2.41 6.81
N PRO A 116 -1.90 -3.54 6.24
CA PRO A 116 -2.73 -4.74 6.05
C PRO A 116 -3.07 -5.47 7.37
N THR A 117 -2.43 -5.13 8.49
CA THR A 117 -2.78 -5.64 9.82
C THR A 117 -3.93 -4.85 10.46
N PHE A 118 -4.26 -3.68 9.91
CA PHE A 118 -5.38 -2.86 10.35
C PHE A 118 -6.68 -3.31 9.67
N LYS A 119 -7.67 -3.71 10.46
CA LYS A 119 -9.01 -4.08 9.97
C LYS A 119 -10.03 -3.09 10.52
N ALA A 120 -10.99 -2.69 9.68
CA ALA A 120 -12.12 -1.85 10.11
C ALA A 120 -13.42 -2.42 9.55
N HIS A 121 -14.44 -2.57 10.40
CA HIS A 121 -15.76 -3.07 9.99
C HIS A 121 -16.87 -2.44 10.85
N THR A 122 -18.10 -2.51 10.38
CA THR A 122 -19.27 -2.08 11.16
C THR A 122 -19.93 -3.30 11.80
N ASN A 123 -20.13 -3.26 13.11
CA ASN A 123 -20.88 -4.28 13.81
C ASN A 123 -22.39 -4.07 13.55
N GLU A 124 -23.05 -5.06 12.95
CA GLU A 124 -24.46 -4.96 12.58
C GLU A 124 -25.42 -4.99 13.78
N GLU A 125 -25.02 -5.57 14.91
CA GLU A 125 -25.85 -5.65 16.11
C GLU A 125 -25.85 -4.33 16.90
N THR A 126 -24.69 -3.68 17.01
CA THR A 126 -24.53 -2.44 17.78
C THR A 126 -24.59 -1.18 16.91
N GLY A 127 -24.39 -1.32 15.60
CA GLY A 127 -24.26 -0.20 14.66
C GLY A 127 -22.95 0.57 14.79
N GLN A 128 -21.99 0.08 15.59
CA GLN A 128 -20.72 0.75 15.86
C GLN A 128 -19.66 0.38 14.84
N THR A 129 -18.73 1.29 14.57
CA THR A 129 -17.54 0.99 13.79
C THR A 129 -16.47 0.41 14.70
N ILE A 130 -15.99 -0.78 14.39
CA ILE A 130 -14.91 -1.47 15.10
C ILE A 130 -13.63 -1.33 14.29
N ILE A 131 -12.56 -0.91 14.94
CA ILE A 131 -11.20 -0.95 14.41
C ILE A 131 -10.40 -2.02 15.15
N ALA A 132 -9.54 -2.73 14.44
CA ALA A 132 -8.74 -3.80 14.97
C ALA A 132 -7.30 -3.69 14.48
N GLY A 133 -6.34 -3.97 15.36
CA GLY A 133 -4.91 -3.93 15.02
C GLY A 133 -4.05 -4.80 15.94
N MET A 134 -2.73 -4.63 15.81
CA MET A 134 -1.72 -5.48 16.47
C MET A 134 -1.34 -5.03 17.89
N GLY A 135 -1.79 -3.87 18.36
CA GLY A 135 -1.38 -3.32 19.65
C GLY A 135 -2.02 -1.97 19.97
N GLU A 136 -1.72 -1.44 21.15
CA GLU A 136 -2.28 -0.19 21.70
C GLU A 136 -1.48 1.08 21.32
N LEU A 137 -0.28 0.91 20.74
CA LEU A 137 0.77 1.93 20.64
C LEU A 137 0.59 2.97 19.51
#